data_AF-A0A3M9YE61-F1
#
_entry.id   AF-A0A3M9YE61-F1
#
_cell.length_a   1.000
_cell.length_b   1.000
_cell.length_c   1.000
_cell.angle_alpha   90.00
_cell.angle_beta   90.00
_cell.angle_gamma   90.00
#
_symmetry.space_group_name_H-M   'P 1'
#
loop_
_entity.id
_entity.type
_entity.pdbx_description
1 polymer ?
#
loop_
_entity_poly.entity_id
_entity_poly.type
_entity_poly.pdbx_seq_one_letter_code
_entity_poly.pdbx_strand_id
1 'polypeptide(L)'
;MAPRSQAVLHAMLALAGTYVLDYLPDERVRQRSNAHYNAAVGLLTKDLREEAEQRPGGGESIVAAIALLNMLDVVSPERRRSKKEVPRWLEGAQVACKVLDVTDPGHRYWHINNVQPSDARVANTVITSRAVVLALPMTRLNKASSDSTHFQWLLLQSTEENSRKIHGACGCAPRLLHRFALITHLAALIEEEPESIVLPVGADAVAEELNEFRQWSELNRESHSSVEALLSNCDLQLNPQGIVTNKASMTDLTAEAWRLAAMIYLHCRLSRLPRSHPDVVKQMSYLAACIRRMPTSGPLFTAQAPFFPVFLLGLLAVHPDHKLCAEGWFQSVIQTSCRSSVPPAYEALQRIRHWMKDEILDDDVEIPENIPLRSPWWEKMVARVTEEEGILCLI
;
A
#
# COMPACT_ATOMS: atom_id res chain seq x y z
N MET A 1 12.33 -0.76 21.44
CA MET A 1 12.39 0.69 21.16
C MET A 1 11.65 1.54 22.20
N ALA A 2 10.40 1.24 22.56
CA ALA A 2 9.61 2.05 23.51
C ALA A 2 10.30 2.42 24.85
N PRO A 3 11.07 1.54 25.51
CA PRO A 3 11.78 1.91 26.75
C PRO A 3 12.94 2.89 26.53
N ARG A 4 13.38 3.07 25.27
CA ARG A 4 14.56 3.85 24.88
C ARG A 4 14.22 5.18 24.21
N SER A 5 12.96 5.39 23.79
CA SER A 5 12.49 6.65 23.20
C SER A 5 11.15 7.07 23.79
N GLN A 6 11.12 8.24 24.41
CA GLN A 6 9.90 8.82 24.99
C GLN A 6 8.87 9.15 23.90
N ALA A 7 9.30 9.64 22.73
CA ALA A 7 8.40 9.93 21.62
C ALA A 7 7.63 8.66 21.18
N VAL A 8 8.34 7.54 21.02
CA VAL A 8 7.75 6.24 20.67
C VAL A 8 6.79 5.77 21.78
N LEU A 9 7.19 5.85 23.04
CA LEU A 9 6.32 5.46 24.16
C LEU A 9 5.01 6.25 24.18
N HIS A 10 5.10 7.58 24.07
CA HIS A 10 3.92 8.44 24.05
C HIS A 10 3.03 8.18 22.83
N ALA A 11 3.61 7.95 21.64
CA ALA A 11 2.84 7.59 20.44
C ALA A 11 2.12 6.25 20.60
N MET A 12 2.78 5.23 21.18
CA MET A 12 2.16 3.93 21.47
C MET A 12 1.00 4.07 22.45
N LEU A 13 1.16 4.83 23.53
CA LEU A 13 0.12 5.05 24.54
C LEU A 13 -1.07 5.84 23.96
N ALA A 14 -0.81 6.81 23.09
CA ALA A 14 -1.86 7.54 22.38
C ALA A 14 -2.69 6.58 21.51
N LEU A 15 -2.02 5.77 20.67
CA LEU A 15 -2.66 4.80 19.78
C LEU A 15 -3.44 3.73 20.55
N ALA A 16 -2.84 3.16 21.60
CA ALA A 16 -3.53 2.20 22.46
C ALA A 16 -4.77 2.81 23.12
N GLY A 17 -4.67 4.06 23.61
CA GLY A 17 -5.80 4.80 24.16
C GLY A 17 -6.93 4.99 23.15
N THR A 18 -6.63 5.26 21.88
CA THR A 18 -7.64 5.35 20.81
C THR A 18 -8.42 4.05 20.64
N TYR A 19 -7.75 2.89 20.62
CA TYR A 19 -8.44 1.60 20.53
C TYR A 19 -9.23 1.25 21.80
N VAL A 20 -8.73 1.59 22.99
CA VAL A 20 -9.46 1.36 24.24
C VAL A 20 -10.79 2.13 24.24
N LEU A 21 -10.81 3.34 23.70
CA LEU A 21 -12.02 4.17 23.64
C LEU A 21 -13.15 3.58 22.78
N ASP A 22 -12.84 2.68 21.83
CA ASP A 22 -13.85 2.00 21.02
C ASP A 22 -14.65 0.97 21.84
N TYR A 23 -14.06 0.45 22.93
CA TYR A 23 -14.70 -0.52 23.83
C TYR A 23 -15.17 0.11 25.15
N LEU A 24 -14.46 1.14 25.61
CA LEU A 24 -14.75 1.86 26.84
C LEU A 24 -14.71 3.37 26.60
N PRO A 25 -15.84 3.98 26.21
CA PRO A 25 -15.94 5.42 26.02
C PRO A 25 -15.80 6.18 27.36
N ASP A 26 -14.57 6.50 27.75
CA ASP A 26 -14.23 7.18 29.00
C ASP A 26 -13.48 8.49 28.73
N GLU A 27 -14.03 9.59 29.25
CA GLU A 27 -13.50 10.94 29.05
C GLU A 27 -12.08 11.13 29.62
N ARG A 28 -11.74 10.45 30.74
CA ARG A 28 -10.40 10.48 31.33
C ARG A 28 -9.41 9.75 30.44
N VAL A 29 -9.80 8.61 29.86
CA VAL A 29 -8.98 7.89 28.87
C VAL A 29 -8.75 8.75 27.64
N ARG A 30 -9.80 9.45 27.15
CA ARG A 30 -9.71 10.38 26.03
C ARG A 30 -8.73 11.52 26.30
N GLN A 31 -8.84 12.17 27.45
CA GLN A 31 -7.94 13.26 27.84
C GLN A 31 -6.49 12.77 27.96
N ARG A 32 -6.25 11.61 28.55
CA ARG A 32 -4.91 11.03 28.67
C ARG A 32 -4.33 10.63 27.31
N SER A 33 -5.11 9.98 26.44
CA SER A 33 -4.67 9.64 25.07
C SER A 33 -4.28 10.92 24.30
N ASN A 34 -5.08 11.98 24.38
CA ASN A 34 -4.76 13.27 23.76
C ASN A 34 -3.50 13.91 24.35
N ALA A 35 -3.30 13.84 25.67
CA ALA A 35 -2.08 14.34 26.31
C ALA A 35 -0.84 13.57 25.82
N HIS A 36 -0.94 12.24 25.69
CA HIS A 36 0.13 11.41 25.12
C HIS A 36 0.39 11.75 23.65
N TYR A 37 -0.65 11.98 22.84
CA TYR A 37 -0.50 12.43 21.45
C TYR A 37 0.28 13.76 21.36
N ASN A 38 -0.14 14.77 22.14
CA ASN A 38 0.52 16.08 22.13
C ASN A 38 1.97 15.99 22.60
N ALA A 39 2.26 15.18 23.63
CA ALA A 39 3.61 14.94 24.09
C ALA A 39 4.48 14.24 23.03
N ALA A 40 3.94 13.23 22.33
CA ALA A 40 4.63 12.54 21.24
C ALA A 40 5.00 13.51 20.11
N VAL A 41 4.05 14.35 19.68
CA VAL A 41 4.29 15.38 18.64
C VAL A 41 5.34 16.39 19.08
N GLY A 42 5.29 16.87 20.33
CA GLY A 42 6.27 17.80 20.87
C GLY A 42 7.69 17.21 20.93
N LEU A 43 7.82 15.98 21.40
CA LEU A 43 9.10 15.25 21.45
C LEU A 43 9.63 14.97 20.04
N LEU A 44 8.79 14.46 19.14
CA LEU A 44 9.15 14.21 17.74
C LEU A 44 9.66 15.49 17.05
N THR A 45 9.01 16.63 17.30
CA THR A 45 9.43 17.92 16.75
C THR A 45 10.82 18.33 17.22
N LYS A 46 11.17 17.98 18.47
CA LYS A 46 12.50 18.20 19.02
C LYS A 46 13.51 17.24 18.37
N ASP A 47 13.21 15.95 18.36
CA ASP A 47 14.09 14.89 17.82
C ASP A 47 14.43 15.14 16.34
N LEU A 48 13.48 15.62 15.54
CA LEU A 48 13.69 15.99 14.14
C LEU A 48 14.76 17.08 13.94
N ARG A 49 15.05 17.89 14.97
CA ARG A 49 16.07 18.95 14.93
C ARG A 49 17.42 18.50 15.47
N GLU A 50 17.52 17.29 16.01
CA GLU A 50 18.76 16.79 16.60
C GLU A 50 19.69 16.21 15.53
N GLU A 51 20.90 16.76 15.40
CA GLU A 51 21.86 16.31 14.37
C GLU A 51 22.22 14.84 14.46
N ALA A 52 22.24 14.25 15.66
CA ALA A 52 22.58 12.85 15.86
C ALA A 52 21.55 11.92 15.19
N GLU A 53 20.28 12.32 15.16
CA GLU A 53 19.19 11.56 14.54
C GLU A 53 19.14 11.73 13.01
N GLN A 54 19.92 12.67 12.47
CA GLN A 54 20.01 12.97 11.04
C GLN A 54 21.29 12.40 10.38
N ARG A 55 21.93 11.41 11.01
CA ARG A 55 23.15 10.76 10.49
C ARG A 55 22.84 9.34 9.99
N PRO A 56 23.64 8.77 9.07
CA PRO A 56 23.51 7.37 8.65
C PRO A 56 23.44 6.41 9.84
N GLY A 57 22.39 5.59 9.89
CA GLY A 57 22.09 4.67 11.00
C GLY A 57 21.28 5.27 12.16
N GLY A 58 21.02 6.58 12.16
CA GLY A 58 20.13 7.27 13.11
C GLY A 58 18.66 7.25 12.68
N GLY A 59 17.80 8.00 13.38
CA GLY A 59 16.42 8.28 12.96
C GLY A 59 15.43 7.14 13.14
N GLU A 60 15.86 5.97 13.62
CA GLU A 60 14.99 4.80 13.80
C GLU A 60 13.80 5.12 14.75
N SER A 61 14.08 5.81 15.87
CA SER A 61 13.05 6.23 16.83
C SER A 61 12.07 7.24 16.23
N ILE A 62 12.55 8.14 15.39
CA ILE A 62 11.73 9.15 14.68
C ILE A 62 10.77 8.44 13.73
N VAL A 63 11.27 7.54 12.88
CA VAL A 63 10.46 6.78 11.91
C VAL A 63 9.44 5.92 12.65
N ALA A 64 9.81 5.26 13.75
CA ALA A 64 8.87 4.49 14.57
C ALA A 64 7.76 5.34 15.20
N ALA A 65 8.11 6.50 15.76
CA ALA A 65 7.12 7.42 16.34
C ALA A 65 6.15 7.93 15.27
N ILE A 66 6.66 8.29 14.09
CA ILE A 66 5.83 8.70 12.95
C ILE A 66 4.92 7.55 12.49
N ALA A 67 5.44 6.33 12.36
CA ALA A 67 4.64 5.17 11.94
C ALA A 67 3.44 4.93 12.88
N LEU A 68 3.63 5.07 14.19
CA LEU A 68 2.58 4.96 15.20
C LEU A 68 1.55 6.11 15.12
N LEU A 69 2.02 7.35 14.96
CA LEU A 69 1.15 8.52 14.81
C LEU A 69 0.35 8.47 13.50
N ASN A 70 0.96 8.01 12.41
CA ASN A 70 0.28 7.78 11.14
C ASN A 70 -0.82 6.75 11.31
N MET A 71 -0.56 5.63 12.00
CA MET A 71 -1.59 4.62 12.25
C MET A 71 -2.75 5.19 13.07
N LEU A 72 -2.47 6.06 14.06
CA LEU A 72 -3.49 6.78 14.81
C LEU A 72 -4.34 7.68 13.89
N ASP A 73 -3.71 8.42 12.99
CA ASP A 73 -4.40 9.31 12.04
C ASP A 73 -5.24 8.51 11.00
N VAL A 74 -4.76 7.34 10.56
CA VAL A 74 -5.47 6.43 9.63
C VAL A 74 -6.78 5.94 10.26
N VAL A 75 -6.70 5.50 11.51
CA VAL A 75 -7.85 4.95 12.23
C VAL A 75 -8.73 6.03 12.84
N SER A 76 -8.34 7.30 12.88
CA SER A 76 -9.16 8.37 13.46
C SER A 76 -9.80 9.23 12.37
N PRO A 77 -10.82 8.75 11.63
CA PRO A 77 -11.44 9.50 10.55
C PRO A 77 -12.00 10.86 11.01
N GLU A 78 -12.42 10.96 12.26
CA GLU A 78 -12.90 12.19 12.90
C GLU A 78 -11.83 13.27 13.05
N ARG A 79 -10.55 12.92 12.93
CA ARG A 79 -9.40 13.86 13.00
C ARG A 79 -8.86 14.24 11.63
N ARG A 80 -9.47 13.75 10.54
CA ARG A 80 -9.01 14.04 9.19
C ARG A 80 -9.10 15.54 8.90
N ARG A 81 -8.06 16.04 8.23
CA ARG A 81 -8.03 17.40 7.68
C ARG A 81 -9.08 17.56 6.59
N SER A 82 -9.28 18.79 6.13
CA SER A 82 -10.10 19.06 4.95
C SER A 82 -9.62 18.25 3.74
N LYS A 83 -10.53 17.84 2.85
CA LYS A 83 -10.18 17.14 1.60
C LYS A 83 -9.23 17.94 0.70
N LYS A 84 -9.17 19.26 0.87
CA LYS A 84 -8.28 20.17 0.13
C LYS A 84 -6.84 20.22 0.66
N GLU A 85 -6.61 19.64 1.83
CA GLU A 85 -5.30 19.64 2.49
C GLU A 85 -4.64 18.26 2.39
N VAL A 86 -3.32 18.23 2.42
CA VAL A 86 -2.58 16.96 2.53
C VAL A 86 -2.92 16.32 3.87
N PRO A 87 -3.37 15.04 3.91
CA PRO A 87 -3.67 14.36 5.16
C PRO A 87 -2.42 14.22 6.05
N ARG A 88 -2.62 14.29 7.38
CA ARG A 88 -1.53 14.19 8.36
C ARG A 88 -0.74 12.89 8.24
N TRP A 89 -1.43 11.77 8.01
CA TRP A 89 -0.77 10.47 7.84
C TRP A 89 0.18 10.44 6.63
N LEU A 90 -0.15 11.15 5.55
CA LEU A 90 0.69 11.22 4.36
C LEU A 90 1.86 12.17 4.57
N GLU A 91 1.59 13.35 5.13
CA GLU A 91 2.63 14.33 5.46
C GLU A 91 3.67 13.73 6.44
N GLY A 92 3.20 13.05 7.49
CA GLY A 92 4.06 12.33 8.43
C GLY A 92 4.88 11.25 7.72
N ALA A 93 4.24 10.41 6.90
CA ALA A 93 4.95 9.37 6.15
C ALA A 93 6.03 9.94 5.22
N GLN A 94 5.76 11.07 4.54
CA GLN A 94 6.74 11.77 3.71
C GLN A 94 7.91 12.31 4.52
N VAL A 95 7.67 12.85 5.72
CA VAL A 95 8.75 13.26 6.63
C VAL A 95 9.61 12.08 7.03
N ALA A 96 9.00 10.95 7.37
CA ALA A 96 9.77 9.75 7.72
C ALA A 96 10.54 9.16 6.52
N CYS A 97 10.00 9.22 5.28
CA CYS A 97 10.77 8.90 4.08
C CYS A 97 12.01 9.79 3.94
N LYS A 98 11.90 11.10 4.14
CA LYS A 98 13.06 12.01 4.13
C LYS A 98 14.10 11.67 5.20
N VAL A 99 13.64 11.25 6.38
CA VAL A 99 14.55 10.77 7.44
C VAL A 99 15.25 9.48 6.99
N LEU A 100 14.53 8.56 6.33
CA LEU A 100 15.12 7.34 5.78
C LEU A 100 16.15 7.63 4.68
N ASP A 101 15.89 8.59 3.77
CA ASP A 101 16.84 9.07 2.76
C ASP A 101 18.18 9.49 3.39
N VAL A 102 18.10 10.35 4.40
CA VAL A 102 19.26 10.97 5.05
C VAL A 102 20.01 9.99 5.94
N THR A 103 19.28 9.09 6.60
CA THR A 103 19.85 8.12 7.55
C THR A 103 20.16 6.77 6.94
N ASP A 104 20.04 6.63 5.61
CA ASP A 104 20.28 5.38 4.91
C ASP A 104 21.71 4.88 5.17
N PRO A 105 21.90 3.74 5.84
CA PRO A 105 23.23 3.16 6.05
C PRO A 105 23.91 2.75 4.73
N GLY A 106 23.14 2.52 3.66
CA GLY A 106 23.62 2.18 2.31
C GLY A 106 24.53 3.23 1.69
N HIS A 107 24.39 4.51 2.04
CA HIS A 107 25.31 5.58 1.60
C HIS A 107 26.78 5.29 1.95
N ARG A 108 27.03 4.48 2.98
CA ARG A 108 28.39 4.15 3.45
C ARG A 108 28.98 2.90 2.79
N TYR A 109 28.16 2.06 2.16
CA TYR A 109 28.59 0.78 1.61
C TYR A 109 28.39 0.74 0.10
N TRP A 110 29.47 0.54 -0.66
CA TRP A 110 29.44 0.43 -2.13
C TRP A 110 28.57 -0.72 -2.65
N HIS A 111 28.23 -1.71 -1.80
CA HIS A 111 27.36 -2.83 -2.13
C HIS A 111 26.23 -2.95 -1.10
N ILE A 112 24.99 -2.96 -1.61
CA ILE A 112 23.76 -3.11 -0.83
C ILE A 112 23.74 -4.36 0.06
N ASN A 113 24.45 -5.41 -0.35
CA ASN A 113 24.56 -6.67 0.38
C ASN A 113 25.33 -6.56 1.71
N ASN A 114 26.13 -5.50 1.88
CA ASN A 114 26.91 -5.27 3.09
C ASN A 114 26.12 -4.52 4.17
N VAL A 115 24.92 -4.05 3.85
CA VAL A 115 24.04 -3.38 4.79
C VAL A 115 23.27 -4.43 5.58
N GLN A 116 23.37 -4.36 6.91
CA GLN A 116 22.66 -5.25 7.84
C GLN A 116 21.69 -4.40 8.68
N PRO A 117 20.50 -4.07 8.14
CA PRO A 117 19.52 -3.30 8.89
C PRO A 117 18.95 -4.16 10.04
N SER A 118 18.58 -3.52 11.15
CA SER A 118 17.83 -4.19 12.21
C SER A 118 16.42 -4.58 11.71
N ASP A 119 15.81 -5.61 12.32
CA ASP A 119 14.42 -5.98 12.04
C ASP A 119 13.46 -4.81 12.27
N ALA A 120 13.74 -3.98 13.30
CA ALA A 120 12.95 -2.80 13.61
C ALA A 120 13.06 -1.73 12.50
N ARG A 121 14.27 -1.48 11.98
CA ARG A 121 14.48 -0.56 10.85
C ARG A 121 13.75 -1.05 9.61
N VAL A 122 13.84 -2.34 9.30
CA VAL A 122 13.09 -2.97 8.20
C VAL A 122 11.60 -2.75 8.38
N ALA A 123 11.04 -3.11 9.55
CA ALA A 123 9.62 -3.01 9.79
C ALA A 123 9.10 -1.57 9.71
N ASN A 124 9.81 -0.63 10.33
CA ASN A 124 9.47 0.80 10.30
C ASN A 124 9.54 1.39 8.89
N THR A 125 10.53 0.96 8.11
CA THR A 125 10.70 1.35 6.71
C THR A 125 9.52 0.87 5.87
N VAL A 126 9.14 -0.42 6.01
CA VAL A 126 8.00 -1.00 5.29
C VAL A 126 6.69 -0.31 5.67
N ILE A 127 6.41 -0.11 6.96
CA ILE A 127 5.17 0.52 7.42
C ILE A 127 5.04 1.96 6.91
N THR A 128 6.12 2.74 7.01
CA THR A 128 6.12 4.15 6.61
C THR A 128 6.01 4.30 5.09
N SER A 129 6.85 3.58 4.35
CA SER A 129 6.84 3.65 2.88
C SER A 129 5.51 3.17 2.31
N ARG A 130 4.88 2.15 2.90
CA ARG A 130 3.55 1.69 2.51
C ARG A 130 2.54 2.84 2.46
N ALA A 131 2.57 3.78 3.40
CA ALA A 131 1.67 4.92 3.38
C ALA A 131 1.93 5.84 2.17
N VAL A 132 3.19 6.19 1.89
CA VAL A 132 3.53 7.07 0.75
C VAL A 132 3.27 6.35 -0.58
N VAL A 133 3.75 5.12 -0.72
CA VAL A 133 3.64 4.32 -1.94
C VAL A 133 2.19 4.05 -2.31
N LEU A 134 1.32 3.77 -1.32
CA LEU A 134 -0.10 3.49 -1.60
C LEU A 134 -0.97 4.75 -1.75
N ALA A 135 -0.42 5.93 -1.47
CA ALA A 135 -1.04 7.18 -1.91
C ALA A 135 -0.83 7.40 -3.41
N LEU A 136 0.33 6.99 -3.96
CA LEU A 136 0.72 7.26 -5.35
C LEU A 136 -0.35 6.88 -6.38
N PRO A 137 -1.00 5.70 -6.32
CA PRO A 137 -2.02 5.30 -7.30
C PRO A 137 -3.20 6.26 -7.45
N MET A 138 -3.52 7.02 -6.39
CA MET A 138 -4.67 7.92 -6.34
C MET A 138 -4.26 9.40 -6.25
N THR A 139 -3.00 9.73 -6.54
CA THR A 139 -2.49 11.11 -6.62
C THR A 139 -1.96 11.41 -8.01
N ARG A 140 -2.03 12.67 -8.43
CA ARG A 140 -1.53 13.13 -9.74
C ARG A 140 -0.06 12.75 -9.94
N LEU A 141 0.32 12.50 -11.18
CA LEU A 141 1.72 12.28 -11.54
C LEU A 141 2.57 13.49 -11.16
N ASN A 142 3.70 13.21 -10.54
CA ASN A 142 4.71 14.18 -10.17
C ASN A 142 6.03 13.44 -10.05
N LYS A 143 6.96 13.72 -10.95
CA LYS A 143 8.28 13.06 -11.03
C LYS A 143 9.08 13.17 -9.74
N ALA A 144 9.07 14.33 -9.08
CA ALA A 144 9.82 14.55 -7.85
C ALA A 144 9.27 13.72 -6.67
N SER A 145 7.94 13.61 -6.54
CA SER A 145 7.34 12.82 -5.45
C SER A 145 7.26 11.32 -5.74
N SER A 146 7.36 10.92 -7.01
CA SER A 146 7.34 9.52 -7.44
C SER A 146 8.73 8.95 -7.70
N ASP A 147 9.80 9.73 -7.50
CA ASP A 147 11.17 9.27 -7.75
C ASP A 147 11.43 7.94 -7.03
N SER A 148 11.65 6.89 -7.83
CA SER A 148 11.89 5.54 -7.31
C SER A 148 13.18 5.45 -6.51
N THR A 149 14.13 6.37 -6.71
CA THR A 149 15.36 6.45 -5.92
C THR A 149 15.06 6.76 -4.45
N HIS A 150 13.99 7.51 -4.16
CA HIS A 150 13.47 7.76 -2.81
C HIS A 150 12.83 6.53 -2.15
N PHE A 151 13.00 5.33 -2.70
CA PHE A 151 12.53 4.10 -2.08
C PHE A 151 13.57 2.99 -2.13
N GLN A 152 14.82 3.29 -2.50
CA GLN A 152 15.89 2.29 -2.61
C GLN A 152 16.16 1.57 -1.29
N TRP A 153 15.90 2.19 -0.14
CA TRP A 153 16.04 1.54 1.16
C TRP A 153 15.14 0.31 1.35
N LEU A 154 14.04 0.19 0.60
CA LEU A 154 13.21 -1.02 0.60
C LEU A 154 13.97 -2.24 0.05
N LEU A 155 15.04 -2.01 -0.69
CA LEU A 155 15.86 -3.04 -1.33
C LEU A 155 17.12 -3.38 -0.50
N LEU A 156 17.39 -2.72 0.63
CA LEU A 156 18.59 -2.91 1.47
C LEU A 156 18.60 -4.23 2.28
N GLN A 157 17.86 -5.24 1.83
CA GLN A 157 17.59 -6.49 2.53
C GLN A 157 18.72 -7.52 2.39
N SER A 158 20.00 -7.13 2.36
CA SER A 158 21.21 -7.99 2.22
C SER A 158 21.30 -8.94 1.00
N THR A 159 20.20 -9.48 0.47
CA THR A 159 20.12 -10.34 -0.72
C THR A 159 18.84 -10.08 -1.51
N GLU A 160 18.82 -10.46 -2.79
CA GLU A 160 17.60 -10.38 -3.61
C GLU A 160 16.47 -11.25 -3.04
N GLU A 161 16.79 -12.46 -2.57
CA GLU A 161 15.84 -13.38 -1.95
C GLU A 161 15.13 -12.72 -0.77
N ASN A 162 15.87 -12.09 0.14
CA ASN A 162 15.29 -11.41 1.30
C ASN A 162 14.40 -10.23 0.91
N SER A 163 14.72 -9.51 -0.17
CA SER A 163 13.85 -8.44 -0.68
C SER A 163 12.49 -8.93 -1.18
N ARG A 164 12.38 -10.24 -1.48
CA ARG A 164 11.15 -10.95 -1.90
C ARG A 164 10.43 -11.64 -0.74
N LYS A 165 10.94 -11.55 0.49
CA LYS A 165 10.29 -12.10 1.68
C LYS A 165 9.04 -11.30 2.04
N ILE A 166 7.92 -11.99 2.24
CA ILE A 166 6.66 -11.39 2.68
C ILE A 166 6.86 -10.77 4.06
N HIS A 167 6.62 -9.47 4.18
CA HIS A 167 6.78 -8.75 5.43
C HIS A 167 5.44 -8.65 6.17
N GLY A 168 5.45 -9.00 7.46
CA GLY A 168 4.23 -9.14 8.26
C GLY A 168 3.46 -7.84 8.52
N ALA A 169 4.02 -6.68 8.19
CA ALA A 169 3.38 -5.38 8.35
C ALA A 169 2.56 -4.91 7.13
N CYS A 170 2.76 -5.51 5.96
CA CYS A 170 2.07 -5.14 4.72
C CYS A 170 1.48 -6.32 3.95
N GLY A 171 1.83 -7.56 4.31
CA GLY A 171 1.32 -8.76 3.62
C GLY A 171 1.94 -8.99 2.24
N CYS A 172 3.00 -8.24 1.88
CA CYS A 172 3.76 -8.41 0.65
C CYS A 172 5.26 -8.14 0.88
N ALA A 173 6.06 -8.39 -0.14
CA ALA A 173 7.49 -8.15 -0.10
C ALA A 173 7.83 -6.66 -0.26
N PRO A 174 8.87 -6.14 0.44
CA PRO A 174 9.35 -4.76 0.27
C PRO A 174 9.67 -4.39 -1.19
N ARG A 175 10.21 -5.35 -1.95
CA ARG A 175 10.48 -5.16 -3.38
C ARG A 175 9.22 -4.91 -4.19
N LEU A 176 8.10 -5.54 -3.84
CA LEU A 176 6.83 -5.29 -4.53
C LEU A 176 6.29 -3.88 -4.25
N LEU A 177 6.42 -3.38 -3.01
CA LEU A 177 6.11 -1.98 -2.69
C LEU A 177 6.97 -1.02 -3.51
N HIS A 178 8.26 -1.29 -3.65
CA HIS A 178 9.13 -0.51 -4.53
C HIS A 178 8.63 -0.51 -5.99
N ARG A 179 8.08 -1.63 -6.50
CA ARG A 179 7.50 -1.69 -7.85
C ARG A 179 6.26 -0.81 -8.02
N PHE A 180 5.40 -0.66 -7.01
CA PHE A 180 4.30 0.31 -7.06
C PHE A 180 4.81 1.76 -7.25
N ALA A 181 5.89 2.13 -6.55
CA ALA A 181 6.51 3.44 -6.72
C ALA A 181 7.11 3.58 -8.13
N LEU A 182 7.88 2.59 -8.60
CA LEU A 182 8.49 2.58 -9.93
C LEU A 182 7.47 2.68 -11.06
N ILE A 183 6.32 1.99 -10.96
CA ILE A 183 5.23 2.10 -11.94
C ILE A 183 4.77 3.55 -12.07
N THR A 184 4.56 4.23 -10.92
CA THR A 184 4.15 5.64 -10.90
C THR A 184 5.22 6.55 -11.47
N HIS A 185 6.49 6.29 -11.14
CA HIS A 185 7.63 7.04 -11.64
C HIS A 185 7.72 6.97 -13.17
N LEU A 186 7.67 5.76 -13.73
CA LEU A 186 7.71 5.55 -15.17
C LEU A 186 6.49 6.19 -15.86
N ALA A 187 5.32 6.16 -15.23
CA ALA A 187 4.13 6.82 -15.79
C ALA A 187 4.32 8.35 -15.87
N ALA A 188 4.94 8.96 -14.85
CA ALA A 188 5.29 10.37 -14.86
C ALA A 188 6.34 10.70 -15.94
N LEU A 189 7.36 9.85 -16.09
CA LEU A 189 8.36 10.04 -17.15
C LEU A 189 7.75 9.92 -18.55
N ILE A 190 6.85 8.98 -18.79
CA ILE A 190 6.18 8.83 -20.09
C ILE A 190 5.29 10.04 -20.39
N GLU A 191 4.67 10.65 -19.38
CA GLU A 191 3.89 11.88 -19.54
C GLU A 191 4.78 13.09 -19.90
N GLU A 192 5.95 13.22 -19.25
CA GLU A 192 6.89 14.31 -19.50
C GLU A 192 7.70 14.13 -20.81
N GLU A 193 8.02 12.89 -21.17
CA GLU A 193 8.95 12.54 -22.26
C GLU A 193 8.29 11.51 -23.22
N PRO A 194 7.21 11.88 -23.93
CA PRO A 194 6.41 10.94 -24.73
C PRO A 194 7.16 10.36 -25.94
N GLU A 195 8.21 11.02 -26.41
CA GLU A 195 9.03 10.58 -27.55
C GLU A 195 10.14 9.58 -27.16
N SER A 196 10.27 9.26 -25.86
CA SER A 196 11.33 8.38 -25.38
C SER A 196 11.09 6.94 -25.80
N ILE A 197 12.03 6.37 -26.56
CA ILE A 197 12.02 4.96 -26.95
C ILE A 197 12.44 4.01 -25.82
N VAL A 198 13.06 4.54 -24.76
CA VAL A 198 13.61 3.72 -23.66
C VAL A 198 12.54 3.46 -22.58
N LEU A 199 11.63 4.41 -22.34
CA LEU A 199 10.61 4.27 -21.30
C LEU A 199 9.63 3.11 -21.55
N PRO A 200 9.17 2.84 -22.78
CA PRO A 200 8.38 1.64 -23.07
C PRO A 200 9.12 0.34 -22.74
N VAL A 201 10.42 0.25 -23.08
CA VAL A 201 11.25 -0.92 -22.73
C VAL A 201 11.34 -1.11 -21.22
N GLY A 202 11.47 -0.01 -20.47
CA GLY A 202 11.42 -0.04 -19.01
C GLY A 202 10.08 -0.52 -18.46
N ALA A 203 8.96 -0.12 -19.08
CA ALA A 203 7.62 -0.57 -18.70
C ALA A 203 7.45 -2.09 -18.94
N ASP A 204 7.92 -2.60 -20.08
CA ASP A 204 7.88 -4.02 -20.42
C ASP A 204 8.73 -4.85 -19.45
N ALA A 205 9.94 -4.39 -19.12
CA ALA A 205 10.80 -5.06 -18.16
C ALA A 205 10.17 -5.16 -16.75
N VAL A 206 9.44 -4.13 -16.30
CA VAL A 206 8.71 -4.19 -15.03
C VAL A 206 7.53 -5.16 -15.12
N ALA A 207 6.83 -5.23 -16.27
CA ALA A 207 5.75 -6.17 -16.48
C ALA A 207 6.23 -7.63 -16.48
N GLU A 208 7.36 -7.91 -17.17
CA GLU A 208 8.01 -9.22 -17.15
C GLU A 208 8.44 -9.61 -15.73
N GLU A 209 9.12 -8.71 -15.01
CA GLU A 209 9.53 -8.97 -13.63
C GLU A 209 8.32 -9.27 -12.74
N LEU A 210 7.23 -8.50 -12.85
CA LEU A 210 6.04 -8.73 -12.04
C LEU A 210 5.32 -10.05 -12.37
N ASN A 211 5.35 -10.50 -13.63
CA ASN A 211 4.82 -11.81 -14.04
C ASN A 211 5.60 -12.96 -13.40
N GLU A 212 6.92 -12.84 -13.35
CA GLU A 212 7.83 -13.83 -12.74
C GLU A 212 8.05 -13.59 -11.24
N PHE A 213 7.47 -12.52 -10.68
CA PHE A 213 7.69 -12.17 -9.29
C PHE A 213 7.12 -13.24 -8.37
N ARG A 214 7.99 -13.81 -7.54
CA ARG A 214 7.64 -14.81 -6.54
C ARG A 214 8.03 -14.32 -5.16
N GLN A 215 7.10 -14.47 -4.23
CA GLN A 215 7.24 -14.09 -2.84
C GLN A 215 7.30 -15.35 -1.98
N TRP A 216 7.95 -15.26 -0.83
CA TRP A 216 8.09 -16.39 0.10
C TRP A 216 7.89 -15.95 1.55
N SER A 217 7.56 -16.89 2.43
CA SER A 217 7.46 -16.67 3.87
C SER A 217 8.10 -17.84 4.64
N GLU A 218 8.26 -17.69 5.96
CA GLU A 218 8.71 -18.83 6.79
C GLU A 218 7.67 -19.95 6.86
N LEU A 219 6.40 -19.66 6.55
CA LEU A 219 5.33 -20.66 6.51
C LEU A 219 5.33 -21.44 5.20
N ASN A 220 5.82 -20.82 4.12
CA ASN A 220 5.98 -21.43 2.83
C ASN A 220 7.18 -20.82 2.10
N ARG A 221 8.30 -21.54 2.09
CA ARG A 221 9.53 -21.11 1.39
C ARG A 221 9.46 -21.40 -0.10
N GLU A 222 8.70 -22.41 -0.50
CA GLU A 222 8.53 -22.79 -1.89
C GLU A 222 7.35 -22.01 -2.48
N SER A 223 7.67 -21.00 -3.28
CA SER A 223 6.65 -20.22 -3.98
C SER A 223 5.91 -21.08 -5.00
N HIS A 224 4.63 -20.79 -5.23
CA HIS A 224 3.84 -21.44 -6.27
C HIS A 224 4.31 -21.06 -7.67
N SER A 225 4.29 -22.02 -8.61
CA SER A 225 4.75 -21.80 -9.99
C SER A 225 3.84 -20.83 -10.77
N SER A 226 2.55 -20.81 -10.47
CA SER A 226 1.56 -19.90 -11.05
C SER A 226 0.43 -19.59 -10.07
N VAL A 227 -0.45 -18.65 -10.45
CA VAL A 227 -1.64 -18.30 -9.66
C VAL A 227 -2.59 -19.48 -9.56
N GLU A 228 -2.77 -20.24 -10.64
CA GLU A 228 -3.61 -21.43 -10.68
C GLU A 228 -3.08 -22.52 -9.75
N ALA A 229 -1.76 -22.70 -9.68
CA ALA A 229 -1.14 -23.63 -8.75
C ALA A 229 -1.40 -23.23 -7.30
N LEU A 230 -1.27 -21.93 -6.97
CA LEU A 230 -1.62 -21.40 -5.66
C LEU A 230 -3.10 -21.65 -5.32
N LEU A 231 -4.01 -21.30 -6.23
CA LEU A 231 -5.45 -21.43 -6.02
C LEU A 231 -5.82 -22.92 -5.82
N SER A 232 -5.27 -23.80 -6.65
CA SER A 232 -5.49 -25.25 -6.55
C SER A 232 -4.98 -25.80 -5.21
N ASN A 233 -3.81 -25.34 -4.74
CA ASN A 233 -3.29 -25.73 -3.43
C ASN A 233 -4.17 -25.20 -2.27
N CYS A 234 -4.69 -23.98 -2.39
CA CYS A 234 -5.60 -23.40 -1.41
C CYS A 234 -6.97 -24.10 -1.38
N ASP A 235 -7.45 -24.58 -2.52
CA ASP A 235 -8.74 -25.29 -2.64
C ASP A 235 -8.78 -26.57 -1.78
N LEU A 236 -7.62 -27.20 -1.53
CA LEU A 236 -7.48 -28.34 -0.63
C LEU A 236 -7.66 -27.98 0.85
N GLN A 237 -7.67 -26.69 1.19
CA GLN A 237 -7.63 -26.17 2.56
C GLN A 237 -8.80 -25.25 2.89
N LEU A 238 -9.87 -25.30 2.09
CA LEU A 238 -11.07 -24.50 2.28
C LEU A 238 -12.03 -25.14 3.28
N ASN A 239 -12.69 -24.29 4.07
CA ASN A 239 -13.87 -24.68 4.83
C ASN A 239 -15.11 -24.78 3.93
N PRO A 240 -16.27 -25.23 4.44
CA PRO A 240 -17.51 -25.30 3.66
C PRO A 240 -18.00 -23.97 3.08
N GLN A 241 -17.51 -22.83 3.59
CA GLN A 241 -17.81 -21.49 3.08
C GLN A 241 -16.84 -21.04 1.98
N GLY A 242 -15.89 -21.88 1.57
CA GLY A 242 -14.91 -21.57 0.53
C GLY A 242 -13.75 -20.71 1.00
N ILE A 243 -13.47 -20.66 2.31
CA ILE A 243 -12.45 -19.82 2.94
C ILE A 243 -11.30 -20.66 3.46
N VAL A 244 -10.06 -20.19 3.26
CA VAL A 244 -8.86 -20.88 3.77
C VAL A 244 -8.84 -20.96 5.29
N THR A 245 -8.36 -22.08 5.80
CA THR A 245 -8.39 -22.40 7.24
C THR A 245 -7.02 -22.34 7.91
N ASN A 246 -5.95 -22.12 7.15
CA ASN A 246 -4.58 -22.12 7.67
C ASN A 246 -3.82 -20.82 7.33
N LYS A 247 -2.79 -20.51 8.13
CA LYS A 247 -1.99 -19.28 8.02
C LYS A 247 -1.13 -19.22 6.75
N ALA A 248 -0.64 -20.36 6.24
CA ALA A 248 0.22 -20.40 5.07
C ALA A 248 -0.55 -19.97 3.82
N SER A 249 -1.71 -20.61 3.56
CA SER A 249 -2.61 -20.24 2.47
C SER A 249 -3.08 -18.78 2.57
N MET A 250 -3.40 -18.29 3.77
CA MET A 250 -3.78 -16.88 3.96
C MET A 250 -2.63 -15.93 3.58
N THR A 251 -1.40 -16.24 4.00
CA THR A 251 -0.21 -15.44 3.70
C THR A 251 0.08 -15.42 2.20
N ASP A 252 0.04 -16.59 1.55
CA ASP A 252 0.31 -16.72 0.12
C ASP A 252 -0.76 -16.02 -0.73
N LEU A 253 -2.06 -16.18 -0.40
CA LEU A 253 -3.16 -15.50 -1.10
C LEU A 253 -3.08 -13.98 -0.95
N THR A 254 -2.71 -13.49 0.23
CA THR A 254 -2.55 -12.05 0.49
C THR A 254 -1.41 -11.48 -0.36
N ALA A 255 -0.25 -12.14 -0.35
CA ALA A 255 0.91 -11.72 -1.11
C ALA A 255 0.63 -11.74 -2.62
N GLU A 256 -0.06 -12.77 -3.11
CA GLU A 256 -0.45 -12.88 -4.51
C GLU A 256 -1.46 -11.80 -4.91
N ALA A 257 -2.43 -11.48 -4.05
CA ALA A 257 -3.36 -10.36 -4.29
C ALA A 257 -2.63 -9.02 -4.47
N TRP A 258 -1.57 -8.77 -3.70
CA TRP A 258 -0.72 -7.60 -3.90
C TRP A 258 0.03 -7.61 -5.23
N ARG A 259 0.56 -8.76 -5.66
CA ARG A 259 1.26 -8.90 -6.96
C ARG A 259 0.31 -8.64 -8.13
N LEU A 260 -0.89 -9.23 -8.07
CA LEU A 260 -1.95 -9.03 -9.04
C LEU A 260 -2.40 -7.55 -9.08
N ALA A 261 -2.51 -6.89 -7.93
CA ALA A 261 -2.82 -5.47 -7.88
C ALA A 261 -1.72 -4.61 -8.53
N ALA A 262 -0.43 -4.96 -8.37
CA ALA A 262 0.66 -4.27 -9.04
C ALA A 262 0.60 -4.44 -10.56
N MET A 263 0.28 -5.65 -11.05
CA MET A 263 0.08 -5.93 -12.47
C MET A 263 -1.09 -5.13 -13.05
N ILE A 264 -2.24 -5.13 -12.38
CA ILE A 264 -3.41 -4.35 -12.78
C ILE A 264 -3.07 -2.85 -12.82
N TYR A 265 -2.38 -2.36 -11.80
CA TYR A 265 -1.95 -0.96 -11.70
C TYR A 265 -1.00 -0.57 -12.84
N LEU A 266 -0.01 -1.43 -13.15
CA LEU A 266 0.89 -1.26 -14.28
C LEU A 266 0.12 -1.16 -15.59
N HIS A 267 -0.74 -2.13 -15.88
CA HIS A 267 -1.50 -2.16 -17.13
C HIS A 267 -2.38 -0.92 -17.28
N CYS A 268 -3.08 -0.52 -16.22
CA CYS A 268 -4.03 0.58 -16.29
C CYS A 268 -3.35 1.95 -16.32
N ARG A 269 -2.35 2.19 -15.48
CA ARG A 269 -1.75 3.53 -15.35
C ARG A 269 -0.53 3.72 -16.22
N LEU A 270 0.42 2.78 -16.20
CA LEU A 270 1.67 2.90 -16.96
C LEU A 270 1.44 2.57 -18.43
N SER A 271 0.86 1.41 -18.73
CA SER A 271 0.54 1.00 -20.11
C SER A 271 -0.74 1.65 -20.65
N ARG A 272 -1.47 2.43 -19.83
CA ARG A 272 -2.72 3.14 -20.21
C ARG A 272 -3.77 2.23 -20.85
N LEU A 273 -3.77 0.94 -20.53
CA LEU A 273 -4.77 -0.01 -21.04
C LEU A 273 -6.13 0.26 -20.38
N PRO A 274 -7.25 0.17 -21.12
CA PRO A 274 -8.58 0.32 -20.54
C PRO A 274 -8.91 -0.80 -19.57
N ARG A 275 -9.90 -0.58 -18.69
CA ARG A 275 -10.29 -1.55 -17.65
C ARG A 275 -10.91 -2.83 -18.24
N SER A 276 -11.49 -2.71 -19.43
CA SER A 276 -12.03 -3.81 -20.23
C SER A 276 -10.96 -4.64 -20.94
N HIS A 277 -9.69 -4.20 -20.97
CA HIS A 277 -8.65 -4.92 -21.69
C HIS A 277 -8.51 -6.37 -21.19
N PRO A 278 -8.40 -7.38 -22.08
CA PRO A 278 -8.36 -8.79 -21.68
C PRO A 278 -7.30 -9.11 -20.63
N ASP A 279 -6.10 -8.52 -20.72
CA ASP A 279 -5.06 -8.72 -19.72
C ASP A 279 -5.44 -8.15 -18.36
N VAL A 280 -6.06 -6.97 -18.32
CA VAL A 280 -6.54 -6.34 -17.06
C VAL A 280 -7.64 -7.20 -16.44
N VAL A 281 -8.62 -7.63 -17.25
CA VAL A 281 -9.73 -8.48 -16.83
C VAL A 281 -9.25 -9.84 -16.32
N LYS A 282 -8.24 -10.44 -16.96
CA LYS A 282 -7.60 -11.69 -16.53
C LYS A 282 -6.98 -11.52 -15.14
N GLN A 283 -6.18 -10.48 -14.92
CA GLN A 283 -5.58 -10.23 -13.60
C GLN A 283 -6.65 -9.93 -12.53
N MET A 284 -7.71 -9.18 -12.86
CA MET A 284 -8.84 -8.93 -11.95
C MET A 284 -9.58 -10.22 -11.57
N SER A 285 -9.70 -11.16 -12.51
CA SER A 285 -10.34 -12.45 -12.25
C SER A 285 -9.54 -13.31 -11.27
N TYR A 286 -8.22 -13.36 -11.41
CA TYR A 286 -7.36 -14.00 -10.41
C TYR A 286 -7.41 -13.28 -9.07
N LEU A 287 -7.40 -11.94 -9.06
CA LEU A 287 -7.46 -11.16 -7.83
C LEU A 287 -8.76 -11.43 -7.07
N ALA A 288 -9.90 -11.45 -7.77
CA ALA A 288 -11.19 -11.83 -7.20
C ALA A 288 -11.17 -13.28 -6.68
N ALA A 289 -10.54 -14.22 -7.39
CA ALA A 289 -10.39 -15.60 -6.95
C ALA A 289 -9.57 -15.72 -5.65
N CYS A 290 -8.51 -14.92 -5.49
CA CYS A 290 -7.77 -14.83 -4.24
C CYS A 290 -8.65 -14.26 -3.12
N ILE A 291 -9.30 -13.11 -3.35
CA ILE A 291 -10.12 -12.42 -2.35
C ILE A 291 -11.25 -13.28 -1.82
N ARG A 292 -11.95 -14.03 -2.69
CA ARG A 292 -13.06 -14.91 -2.28
C ARG A 292 -12.64 -16.03 -1.32
N ARG A 293 -11.37 -16.43 -1.34
CA ARG A 293 -10.83 -17.48 -0.47
C ARG A 293 -10.32 -16.95 0.86
N MET A 294 -10.20 -15.63 1.01
CA MET A 294 -9.67 -15.00 2.22
C MET A 294 -10.79 -14.68 3.22
N PRO A 295 -10.58 -14.93 4.53
CA PRO A 295 -11.53 -14.51 5.56
C PRO A 295 -11.55 -12.98 5.69
N THR A 296 -12.71 -12.45 6.07
CA THR A 296 -12.95 -11.04 6.39
C THR A 296 -13.11 -10.79 7.89
N SER A 297 -13.00 -11.84 8.72
CA SER A 297 -13.07 -11.78 10.17
C SER A 297 -12.34 -12.97 10.82
N GLY A 298 -12.18 -12.93 12.13
CA GLY A 298 -11.57 -14.01 12.91
C GLY A 298 -10.03 -14.02 12.88
N PRO A 299 -9.39 -15.07 13.42
CA PRO A 299 -7.95 -15.06 13.74
C PRO A 299 -7.00 -14.99 12.53
N LEU A 300 -7.49 -15.34 11.34
CA LEU A 300 -6.72 -15.26 10.10
C LEU A 300 -6.89 -13.91 9.38
N PHE A 301 -7.90 -13.11 9.77
CA PHE A 301 -8.05 -11.74 9.29
C PHE A 301 -7.19 -10.81 10.13
N THR A 302 -6.07 -10.36 9.56
CA THR A 302 -5.05 -9.57 10.25
C THR A 302 -4.85 -8.21 9.58
N ALA A 303 -3.98 -7.37 10.15
CA ALA A 303 -3.58 -6.09 9.55
C ALA A 303 -2.89 -6.22 8.17
N GLN A 304 -2.57 -7.44 7.74
CA GLN A 304 -2.04 -7.74 6.40
C GLN A 304 -3.13 -7.83 5.33
N ALA A 305 -4.41 -7.76 5.70
CA ALA A 305 -5.52 -7.89 4.76
C ALA A 305 -5.32 -6.97 3.53
N PRO A 306 -5.60 -7.46 2.32
CA PRO A 306 -5.23 -6.79 1.08
C PRO A 306 -6.21 -5.66 0.73
N PHE A 307 -6.29 -4.63 1.59
CA PHE A 307 -7.24 -3.53 1.46
C PHE A 307 -7.09 -2.76 0.15
N PHE A 308 -5.87 -2.33 -0.21
CA PHE A 308 -5.64 -1.66 -1.49
C PHE A 308 -5.98 -2.56 -2.70
N PRO A 309 -5.53 -3.84 -2.77
CA PRO A 309 -6.00 -4.76 -3.82
C PRO A 309 -7.52 -4.88 -3.93
N VAL A 310 -8.25 -4.98 -2.82
CA VAL A 310 -9.72 -5.04 -2.83
C VAL A 310 -10.33 -3.73 -3.34
N PHE A 311 -9.81 -2.58 -2.91
CA PHE A 311 -10.24 -1.27 -3.40
C PHE A 311 -10.01 -1.16 -4.91
N LEU A 312 -8.83 -1.56 -5.40
CA LEU A 312 -8.47 -1.55 -6.80
C LEU A 312 -9.39 -2.45 -7.65
N LEU A 313 -9.68 -3.67 -7.17
CA LEU A 313 -10.65 -4.56 -7.82
C LEU A 313 -12.03 -3.89 -7.91
N GLY A 314 -12.51 -3.30 -6.82
CA GLY A 314 -13.80 -2.62 -6.78
C GLY A 314 -13.85 -1.42 -7.72
N LEU A 315 -12.78 -0.62 -7.78
CA LEU A 315 -12.65 0.57 -8.62
C LEU A 315 -12.72 0.21 -10.11
N LEU A 316 -12.03 -0.86 -10.49
CA LEU A 316 -11.82 -1.20 -11.90
C LEU A 316 -12.83 -2.21 -12.46
N ALA A 317 -13.60 -2.88 -11.60
CA ALA A 317 -14.55 -3.91 -11.96
C ALA A 317 -15.50 -3.49 -13.11
N VAL A 318 -15.27 -4.07 -14.29
CA VAL A 318 -16.17 -4.03 -15.46
C VAL A 318 -17.20 -5.17 -15.42
N HIS A 319 -16.82 -6.35 -14.90
CA HIS A 319 -17.73 -7.47 -14.74
C HIS A 319 -18.48 -7.42 -13.39
N PRO A 320 -19.78 -7.78 -13.36
CA PRO A 320 -20.57 -7.83 -12.13
C PRO A 320 -19.93 -8.68 -11.03
N ASP A 321 -19.30 -9.80 -11.40
CA ASP A 321 -18.69 -10.74 -10.46
C ASP A 321 -17.48 -10.16 -9.71
N HIS A 322 -16.69 -9.30 -10.36
CA HIS A 322 -15.57 -8.58 -9.72
C HIS A 322 -16.10 -7.54 -8.74
N LYS A 323 -17.16 -6.82 -9.15
CA LYS A 323 -17.85 -5.84 -8.31
C LYS A 323 -18.40 -6.51 -7.04
N LEU A 324 -19.15 -7.59 -7.19
CA LEU A 324 -19.76 -8.32 -6.07
C LEU A 324 -18.69 -8.87 -5.11
N CYS A 325 -17.55 -9.32 -5.64
CA CYS A 325 -16.43 -9.76 -4.82
C CYS A 325 -15.90 -8.63 -3.92
N ALA A 326 -15.63 -7.45 -4.48
CA ALA A 326 -15.11 -6.33 -3.73
C ALA A 326 -16.15 -5.78 -2.74
N GLU A 327 -17.40 -5.59 -3.19
CA GLU A 327 -18.49 -5.11 -2.33
C GLU A 327 -18.79 -6.05 -1.17
N GLY A 328 -18.80 -7.37 -1.41
CA GLY A 328 -18.98 -8.37 -0.37
C GLY A 328 -17.88 -8.31 0.69
N TRP A 329 -16.62 -8.11 0.27
CA TRP A 329 -15.50 -7.92 1.20
C TRP A 329 -15.70 -6.66 2.05
N PHE A 330 -16.00 -5.51 1.43
CA PHE A 330 -16.23 -4.25 2.14
C PHE A 330 -17.37 -4.35 3.14
N GLN A 331 -18.52 -4.88 2.72
CA GLN A 331 -19.69 -5.04 3.58
C GLN A 331 -19.39 -5.95 4.77
N SER A 332 -18.69 -7.05 4.55
CA SER A 332 -18.33 -7.98 5.63
C SER A 332 -17.35 -7.36 6.65
N VAL A 333 -16.35 -6.62 6.19
CA VAL A 333 -15.40 -5.94 7.08
C VAL A 333 -16.07 -4.83 7.87
N ILE A 334 -16.93 -4.02 7.24
CA ILE A 334 -17.66 -2.93 7.90
C ILE A 334 -18.57 -3.46 9.01
N GLN A 335 -19.20 -4.61 8.82
CA GLN A 335 -20.05 -5.25 9.85
C GLN A 335 -19.30 -5.64 11.13
N THR A 336 -17.97 -5.79 11.07
CA THR A 336 -17.15 -6.17 12.24
C THR A 336 -16.98 -4.99 13.23
N SER A 337 -17.42 -3.77 12.86
CA SER A 337 -17.44 -2.58 13.73
C SER A 337 -16.09 -2.19 14.34
N CYS A 338 -14.99 -2.40 13.61
CA CYS A 338 -13.67 -1.92 14.00
C CYS A 338 -13.37 -0.57 13.33
N ARG A 339 -12.89 0.39 14.13
CA ARG A 339 -12.37 1.66 13.65
C ARG A 339 -11.26 1.44 12.62
N SER A 340 -11.45 1.95 11.40
CA SER A 340 -10.51 1.78 10.29
C SER A 340 -10.73 2.81 9.18
N SER A 341 -9.83 2.82 8.20
CA SER A 341 -9.94 3.59 6.96
C SER A 341 -10.95 3.00 5.96
N VAL A 342 -11.45 1.79 6.20
CA VAL A 342 -12.29 1.00 5.27
C VAL A 342 -13.65 1.65 4.98
N PRO A 343 -14.47 2.05 5.98
CA PRO A 343 -15.79 2.61 5.66
C PRO A 343 -15.72 3.89 4.81
N PRO A 344 -14.88 4.90 5.15
CA PRO A 344 -14.75 6.10 4.31
C PRO A 344 -14.25 5.81 2.89
N ALA A 345 -13.36 4.81 2.73
CA ALA A 345 -12.87 4.42 1.42
C ALA A 345 -13.93 3.70 0.59
N TYR A 346 -14.79 2.90 1.23
CA TYR A 346 -15.92 2.26 0.55
C TYR A 346 -16.95 3.29 0.05
N GLU A 347 -17.27 4.29 0.88
CA GLU A 347 -18.14 5.39 0.47
C GLU A 347 -17.55 6.18 -0.71
N ALA A 348 -16.25 6.47 -0.67
CA ALA A 348 -15.56 7.12 -1.78
C ALA A 348 -15.59 6.24 -3.04
N LEU A 349 -15.31 4.94 -2.92
CA LEU A 349 -15.39 3.98 -4.02
C LEU A 349 -16.78 4.00 -4.69
N GLN A 350 -17.86 4.00 -3.91
CA GLN A 350 -19.22 4.06 -4.45
C GLN A 350 -19.47 5.34 -5.25
N ARG A 351 -19.03 6.50 -4.75
CA ARG A 351 -19.16 7.79 -5.45
C ARG A 351 -18.32 7.82 -6.73
N ILE A 352 -17.08 7.36 -6.66
CA ILE A 352 -16.15 7.29 -7.80
C ILE A 352 -16.76 6.45 -8.93
N ARG A 353 -17.24 5.25 -8.60
CA ARG A 353 -17.88 4.38 -9.58
C ARG A 353 -19.16 4.96 -10.17
N HIS A 354 -19.91 5.72 -9.39
CA HIS A 354 -21.15 6.32 -9.86
C HIS A 354 -20.92 7.25 -11.05
N TRP A 355 -19.86 8.05 -11.04
CA TRP A 355 -19.57 8.96 -12.15
C TRP A 355 -18.65 8.34 -13.21
N MET A 356 -17.78 7.38 -12.85
CA MET A 356 -16.92 6.71 -13.84
C MET A 356 -17.72 6.02 -14.94
N LYS A 357 -18.94 5.53 -14.64
CA LYS A 357 -19.81 4.88 -15.63
C LYS A 357 -20.17 5.79 -16.82
N ASP A 358 -20.20 7.10 -16.60
CA ASP A 358 -20.64 8.09 -17.60
C ASP A 358 -19.43 8.78 -18.27
N GLU A 359 -18.28 8.84 -17.60
CA GLU A 359 -17.13 9.66 -18.04
C GLU A 359 -15.86 8.89 -18.40
N ILE A 360 -15.70 7.66 -17.93
CA ILE A 360 -14.57 6.78 -18.25
C ILE A 360 -15.10 5.62 -19.08
N LEU A 361 -15.20 5.85 -20.39
CA LEU A 361 -15.65 4.87 -21.36
C LEU A 361 -14.56 3.82 -21.59
N ASP A 362 -14.97 2.55 -21.56
CA ASP A 362 -14.12 1.37 -21.79
C ASP A 362 -14.20 0.91 -23.27
N ASP A 363 -14.34 1.85 -24.20
CA ASP A 363 -14.68 1.58 -25.61
C ASP A 363 -13.69 0.62 -26.28
N ASP A 364 -14.21 -0.24 -27.17
CA ASP A 364 -13.46 -1.15 -28.05
C ASP A 364 -12.72 -0.39 -29.16
N VAL A 365 -11.93 0.61 -28.78
CA VAL A 365 -11.07 1.35 -29.70
C VAL A 365 -9.77 0.57 -29.86
N GLU A 366 -9.29 0.49 -31.10
CA GLU A 366 -7.95 -0.02 -31.39
C GLU A 366 -6.92 0.68 -30.51
N ILE A 367 -6.17 -0.10 -29.73
CA ILE A 367 -5.20 0.42 -28.76
C ILE A 367 -3.91 0.72 -29.51
N PRO A 368 -3.46 1.99 -29.57
CA PRO A 368 -2.19 2.32 -30.20
C PRO A 368 -1.03 1.52 -29.60
N GLU A 369 -0.11 1.05 -30.45
CA GLU A 369 1.11 0.37 -29.98
C GLU A 369 1.90 1.27 -29.03
N ASN A 370 2.06 2.55 -29.39
CA ASN A 370 2.79 3.52 -28.59
C ASN A 370 1.96 4.00 -27.38
N ILE A 371 2.49 3.78 -26.16
CA ILE A 371 1.83 4.10 -24.89
C ILE A 371 1.40 5.58 -24.82
N PRO A 372 2.26 6.58 -25.10
CA PRO A 372 1.89 8.00 -25.13
C PRO A 372 0.65 8.35 -25.96
N LEU A 373 0.36 7.61 -27.03
CA LEU A 373 -0.81 7.83 -27.89
C LEU A 373 -2.12 7.28 -27.30
N ARG A 374 -2.04 6.42 -26.28
CA ARG A 374 -3.20 5.88 -25.58
C ARG A 374 -3.81 6.94 -24.66
N SER A 375 -5.14 6.89 -24.50
CA SER A 375 -5.87 7.79 -23.60
C SER A 375 -5.35 7.67 -22.15
N PRO A 376 -4.92 8.77 -21.50
CA PRO A 376 -4.47 8.77 -20.10
C PRO A 376 -5.68 8.78 -19.15
N TRP A 377 -6.58 7.80 -19.28
CA TRP A 377 -7.85 7.76 -18.56
C TRP A 377 -7.66 7.68 -17.03
N TRP A 378 -6.59 7.02 -16.57
CA TRP A 378 -6.26 6.95 -15.15
C TRP A 378 -6.01 8.35 -14.57
N GLU A 379 -5.30 9.21 -15.29
CA GLU A 379 -5.00 10.56 -14.81
C GLU A 379 -6.25 11.46 -14.81
N LYS A 380 -7.16 11.28 -15.78
CA LYS A 380 -8.48 11.93 -15.75
C LYS A 380 -9.27 11.52 -14.50
N MET A 381 -9.31 10.21 -14.20
CA MET A 381 -9.95 9.68 -13.01
C MET A 381 -9.31 10.24 -11.74
N VAL A 382 -7.98 10.19 -11.61
CA VAL A 382 -7.24 10.70 -10.45
C VAL A 382 -7.44 12.20 -10.25
N ALA A 383 -7.44 12.99 -11.32
CA ALA A 383 -7.67 14.43 -11.25
C ALA A 383 -9.02 14.73 -10.59
N ARG A 384 -10.07 14.01 -10.99
CA ARG A 384 -11.43 14.15 -10.43
C ARG A 384 -11.52 13.64 -8.99
N VAL A 385 -10.95 12.47 -8.70
CA VAL A 385 -10.89 11.93 -7.33
C VAL A 385 -10.21 12.93 -6.39
N THR A 386 -9.08 13.51 -6.82
CA THR A 386 -8.34 14.49 -6.01
C THR A 386 -9.19 15.73 -5.70
N GLU A 387 -10.02 16.16 -6.65
CA GLU A 387 -10.90 17.32 -6.47
C GLU A 387 -12.10 17.04 -5.56
N GLU A 388 -12.76 15.88 -5.72
CA GLU A 388 -13.99 15.54 -5.00
C GLU A 388 -13.75 14.86 -3.63
N GLU A 389 -12.71 14.03 -3.55
CA GLU A 389 -12.42 13.17 -2.40
C GLU A 389 -11.13 13.56 -1.66
N GLY A 390 -10.25 14.33 -2.29
CA GLY A 390 -8.90 14.57 -1.79
C GLY A 390 -8.03 13.31 -1.91
N ILE A 391 -7.05 13.17 -1.02
CA ILE A 391 -6.16 12.00 -1.02
C ILE A 391 -6.79 10.88 -0.20
N LEU A 392 -7.10 9.76 -0.87
CA LEU A 392 -7.69 8.57 -0.25
C LEU A 392 -6.69 7.85 0.66
N CYS A 393 -7.17 7.38 1.80
CA CYS A 393 -6.41 6.56 2.73
C CYS A 393 -6.67 5.08 2.47
N LEU A 394 -5.78 4.41 1.73
CA LEU A 394 -5.91 3.01 1.29
C LEU A 394 -4.95 2.06 2.05
N ILE A 395 -4.66 2.39 3.30
CA ILE A 395 -3.75 1.65 4.18
C ILE A 395 -4.43 1.13 5.43
#